data_AF-A0A1A6GNV0-F1
#
_entry.id   AF-A0A1A6GNV0-F1
#
_cell.length_a   1.000
_cell.length_b   1.000
_cell.length_c   1.000
_cell.angle_alpha   90.00
_cell.angle_beta   90.00
_cell.angle_gamma   90.00
#
_symmetry.space_group_name_H-M   'P 1'
#
loop_
_entity.id
_entity.type
_entity.pdbx_description
1 polymer ?
#
loop_
_entity_poly.entity_id
_entity_poly.type
_entity_poly.pdbx_seq_one_letter_code
_entity_poly.pdbx_strand_id
1 'polypeptide(L)'
;MASSAFSEDMADECSLNNGGCSNHCSVVPGRGIVCSCPEGHQLKKDNRTCEIVDYCASHQRCSQVCEQHKHMVKCSCYEGWTLGTDGESCTSVGEYKP
;
A
#
# COMPACT_ATOMS: atom_id res chain seq x y z
N MET A 1 23.90 -22.39 -35.30
CA MET A 1 24.65 -22.31 -34.03
C MET A 1 24.07 -21.17 -33.24
N ALA A 2 23.72 -21.45 -31.99
CA ALA A 2 23.06 -20.53 -31.07
C ALA A 2 23.92 -19.31 -30.79
N SER A 3 23.29 -18.13 -30.78
CA SER A 3 23.70 -17.01 -29.93
C SER A 3 22.45 -16.22 -29.63
N SER A 4 21.64 -16.79 -28.74
CA SER A 4 20.69 -16.06 -27.93
C SER A 4 21.42 -14.86 -27.32
N ALA A 5 21.26 -13.66 -27.89
CA ALA A 5 21.61 -12.42 -27.23
C ALA A 5 20.58 -12.13 -26.12
N PHE A 6 20.39 -13.10 -25.22
CA PHE A 6 19.89 -12.87 -23.88
C PHE A 6 21.13 -12.49 -23.08
N SER A 7 21.61 -11.26 -23.32
CA SER A 7 22.81 -10.74 -22.70
C SER A 7 22.70 -10.81 -21.18
N GLU A 8 23.75 -11.34 -20.59
CA GLU A 8 24.05 -11.52 -19.18
C GLU A 8 24.24 -10.17 -18.44
N ASP A 9 23.38 -9.18 -18.74
CA ASP A 9 23.41 -7.79 -18.28
C ASP A 9 22.15 -7.43 -17.45
N MET A 10 21.17 -8.34 -17.36
CA MET A 10 19.98 -8.16 -16.52
C MET A 10 20.30 -8.17 -15.00
N ALA A 11 21.51 -8.55 -14.59
CA ALA A 11 21.93 -8.51 -13.19
C ALA A 11 22.56 -7.16 -12.79
N ASP A 12 22.97 -6.32 -13.75
CA ASP A 12 23.64 -5.05 -13.48
C ASP A 12 22.66 -3.88 -13.34
N GLU A 13 21.49 -3.95 -13.98
CA GLU A 13 20.53 -2.84 -13.97
C GLU A 13 20.01 -2.51 -12.55
N CYS A 14 19.72 -3.52 -11.72
CA CYS A 14 19.39 -3.31 -10.31
C CYS A 14 20.61 -3.01 -9.44
N SER A 15 21.80 -3.46 -9.85
CA SER A 15 23.04 -3.17 -9.11
C SER A 15 23.42 -1.68 -9.21
N LEU A 16 23.04 -1.03 -10.32
CA LEU A 16 23.20 0.40 -10.51
C LEU A 16 22.04 1.19 -9.87
N ASN A 17 22.30 1.86 -8.74
CA ASN A 17 21.32 2.70 -8.03
C ASN A 17 19.97 2.00 -7.76
N ASN A 18 19.96 0.68 -7.50
CA ASN A 18 18.74 -0.11 -7.31
C ASN A 18 17.78 -0.05 -8.51
N GLY A 19 18.30 0.14 -9.75
CA GLY A 19 17.47 0.38 -10.94
C GLY A 19 16.64 1.67 -10.87
N GLY A 20 16.95 2.56 -9.92
CA GLY A 20 16.16 3.73 -9.57
C GLY A 20 14.94 3.43 -8.70
N CYS A 21 14.81 2.22 -8.15
CA CYS A 21 13.73 1.83 -7.23
C CYS A 21 14.01 2.31 -5.80
N SER A 22 12.98 2.71 -5.06
CA SER A 22 13.13 3.10 -3.65
C SER A 22 13.33 1.90 -2.71
N ASN A 23 12.76 0.74 -3.03
CA ASN A 23 12.76 -0.44 -2.16
C ASN A 23 13.30 -1.67 -2.87
N HIS A 24 12.45 -2.45 -3.54
CA HIS A 24 12.87 -3.70 -4.18
C HIS A 24 12.99 -3.51 -5.70
N CYS A 25 14.10 -3.95 -6.27
CA CYS A 25 14.36 -3.95 -7.69
C CYS A 25 14.45 -5.40 -8.18
N SER A 26 13.78 -5.68 -9.29
CA SER A 26 13.80 -6.98 -9.96
C SER A 26 13.90 -6.75 -11.45
N VAL A 27 14.69 -7.55 -12.15
CA VAL A 27 14.80 -7.44 -13.61
C VAL A 27 14.01 -8.57 -14.26
N VAL A 28 13.03 -8.21 -15.09
CA VAL A 28 12.11 -9.17 -15.72
C VAL A 28 12.46 -9.27 -17.22
N PRO A 29 12.77 -10.48 -17.73
CA PRO A 29 13.07 -10.68 -19.15
C PRO A 29 11.95 -10.14 -20.05
N GLY A 30 12.32 -9.30 -21.03
CA GLY A 30 11.38 -8.66 -21.95
C GLY A 30 10.65 -7.44 -21.40
N ARG A 31 10.79 -7.13 -20.11
CA ARG A 31 10.19 -5.95 -19.45
C ARG A 31 11.23 -4.98 -18.89
N GLY A 32 12.44 -5.45 -18.59
CA GLY A 32 13.53 -4.67 -18.00
C GLY A 32 13.38 -4.54 -16.47
N ILE A 33 13.90 -3.44 -15.91
CA ILE A 33 13.78 -3.10 -14.49
C ILE A 33 12.30 -2.97 -14.07
N VAL A 34 11.93 -3.72 -13.05
CA VAL A 34 10.63 -3.66 -12.38
C VAL A 34 10.86 -3.45 -10.89
N CYS A 35 10.38 -2.30 -10.40
CA CYS A 35 10.37 -2.01 -8.98
C CYS A 35 9.17 -2.69 -8.30
N SER A 36 9.33 -3.08 -7.04
CA SER A 36 8.23 -3.54 -6.19
C SER A 36 8.38 -2.98 -4.78
N CYS A 37 7.23 -2.87 -4.10
CA CYS A 37 7.13 -2.26 -2.79
C CYS A 37 6.91 -3.31 -1.70
N PRO A 38 7.43 -3.07 -0.48
CA PRO A 38 7.09 -3.90 0.66
C PRO A 38 5.60 -3.80 0.97
N GLU A 39 5.08 -4.76 1.71
CA GLU A 39 3.66 -4.78 2.06
C GLU A 39 3.25 -3.45 2.72
N GLY A 40 2.08 -2.92 2.34
CA GLY A 40 1.57 -1.64 2.87
C GLY A 40 2.13 -0.41 2.17
N HIS A 41 2.86 -0.61 1.08
CA HIS A 41 3.32 0.45 0.20
C HIS A 41 2.90 0.16 -1.24
N GLN A 42 2.67 1.22 -2.01
CA GLN A 42 2.31 1.16 -3.41
C GLN A 42 3.32 1.95 -4.24
N LEU A 43 3.57 1.48 -5.47
CA LEU A 43 4.36 2.23 -6.44
C LEU A 43 3.61 3.50 -6.83
N LYS A 44 4.30 4.62 -6.72
CA LYS A 44 3.88 5.89 -7.29
C LYS A 44 3.77 5.79 -8.81
N LYS A 45 3.18 6.82 -9.41
CA LYS A 45 3.07 6.99 -10.87
C LYS A 45 4.41 7.00 -11.61
N ASP A 46 5.52 7.19 -10.91
CA ASP A 46 6.87 7.10 -11.46
C ASP A 46 7.37 5.65 -11.61
N ASN A 47 6.60 4.65 -11.14
CA ASN A 47 6.93 3.23 -11.10
C ASN A 47 8.25 2.91 -10.39
N ARG A 48 8.69 3.79 -9.49
CA ARG A 48 10.01 3.71 -8.86
C ARG A 48 9.94 3.94 -7.36
N THR A 49 9.14 4.90 -6.94
CA THR A 49 9.05 5.29 -5.54
C THR A 49 7.88 4.59 -4.86
N CYS A 50 8.14 3.95 -3.73
CA CYS A 50 7.12 3.41 -2.86
C CYS A 50 6.57 4.50 -1.95
N GLU A 51 5.26 4.66 -1.93
CA GLU A 51 4.55 5.47 -0.93
C GLU A 51 3.74 4.57 -0.01
N ILE A 52 3.62 4.98 1.26
CA ILE A 52 2.79 4.28 2.23
C ILE A 52 1.35 4.31 1.71
N VAL A 53 0.72 3.14 1.64
CA VAL A 53 -0.70 3.06 1.37
C VAL A 53 -1.42 3.52 2.63
N ASP A 54 -2.01 4.70 2.54
CA ASP A 54 -2.99 5.13 3.52
C ASP A 54 -4.31 4.43 3.20
N TYR A 55 -4.46 3.26 3.79
CA TYR A 55 -5.68 2.49 3.71
C TYR A 55 -6.86 3.27 4.29
N CYS A 56 -6.66 4.14 5.30
CA CYS A 56 -7.72 5.02 5.76
C CYS A 56 -8.14 6.05 4.70
N ALA A 57 -7.18 6.65 3.99
CA ALA A 57 -7.47 7.53 2.84
C ALA A 57 -8.19 6.80 1.70
N SER A 58 -7.93 5.49 1.51
CA SER A 58 -8.65 4.67 0.54
C SER A 58 -10.03 4.20 1.06
N HIS A 59 -10.16 4.00 2.37
CA HIS A 59 -11.31 3.44 3.05
C HIS A 59 -12.09 4.54 3.77
N GLN A 60 -12.59 5.49 2.97
CA GLN A 60 -13.36 6.67 3.38
C GLN A 60 -14.79 6.34 3.84
N ARG A 61 -15.00 5.17 4.43
CA ARG A 61 -16.31 4.63 4.82
C ARG A 61 -16.53 4.65 6.33
N CYS A 62 -15.46 4.83 7.12
CA CYS A 62 -15.59 5.03 8.56
C CYS A 62 -16.31 6.35 8.87
N SER A 63 -17.37 6.29 9.66
CA SER A 63 -18.16 7.47 10.02
C SER A 63 -17.45 8.46 10.94
N GLN A 64 -16.49 7.99 11.73
CA GLN A 64 -15.80 8.82 12.73
C GLN A 64 -14.29 8.58 12.72
N VAL A 65 -13.83 7.53 13.38
CA VAL A 65 -12.39 7.25 13.53
C VAL A 65 -12.02 6.11 12.59
N CYS A 66 -10.94 6.31 11.83
CA CYS A 66 -10.30 5.28 11.04
C CYS A 66 -8.94 4.96 11.65
N GLU A 67 -8.75 3.72 12.07
CA GLU A 67 -7.50 3.23 12.64
C GLU A 67 -6.86 2.26 11.63
N GLN A 68 -5.69 2.63 11.14
CA GLN A 68 -4.89 1.78 10.27
C GLN A 68 -3.87 0.99 11.09
N HIS A 69 -3.98 -0.34 11.04
CA HIS A 69 -3.02 -1.28 11.59
C HIS A 69 -2.38 -2.09 10.47
N LYS A 70 -1.21 -1.66 9.99
CA LYS A 70 -0.52 -2.22 8.82
C LYS A 70 -1.41 -2.20 7.57
N HIS A 71 -1.97 -3.35 7.20
CA HIS A 71 -2.85 -3.54 6.03
C HIS A 71 -4.33 -3.62 6.41
N MET A 72 -4.64 -3.58 7.70
CA MET A 72 -6.01 -3.65 8.19
C MET A 72 -6.50 -2.25 8.51
N VAL A 73 -7.68 -1.93 8.00
CA VAL A 73 -8.45 -0.77 8.45
C VAL A 73 -9.48 -1.24 9.44
N LYS A 74 -9.57 -0.54 10.56
CA LYS A 74 -10.63 -0.72 11.53
C LYS A 74 -11.28 0.63 11.77
N CYS A 75 -12.60 0.69 11.62
CA CYS A 75 -13.35 1.85 12.07
C CYS A 75 -13.61 1.76 13.57
N SER A 76 -13.52 2.89 14.26
CA SER A 76 -13.91 3.03 15.65
C SER A 76 -14.74 4.30 15.84
N CYS A 77 -15.44 4.35 16.97
CA CYS A 77 -16.35 5.44 17.29
C CYS A 77 -15.88 6.13 18.57
N TYR A 78 -16.22 7.41 18.71
CA TYR A 78 -15.96 8.18 19.92
C TYR A 78 -16.76 7.63 21.11
N GLU A 79 -16.36 8.03 22.31
CA GLU A 79 -17.06 7.65 23.53
C GLU A 79 -18.55 8.06 23.45
N GLY A 80 -19.45 7.16 23.88
CA GLY A 80 -20.89 7.34 23.73
C GLY A 80 -21.46 6.94 22.37
N TRP A 81 -20.65 6.32 21.51
CA TRP A 81 -21.06 5.76 20.22
C TRP A 81 -20.70 4.29 20.13
N THR A 82 -21.47 3.53 19.36
CA THR A 82 -21.22 2.12 19.07
C THR A 82 -21.12 1.92 17.57
N LEU A 83 -20.16 1.09 17.16
CA LEU A 83 -19.95 0.72 15.76
C LEU A 83 -21.08 -0.22 15.33
N GLY A 84 -21.69 0.10 14.20
CA GLY A 84 -22.72 -0.69 13.56
C GLY A 84 -22.21 -2.05 13.11
N THR A 85 -23.14 -2.93 12.77
CA THR A 85 -22.82 -4.28 12.27
C THR A 85 -22.16 -4.26 10.89
N ASP A 86 -22.22 -3.13 10.19
CA ASP A 86 -21.48 -2.87 8.95
C ASP A 86 -19.98 -2.65 9.20
N GLY A 87 -19.57 -2.40 10.45
CA GLY A 87 -18.20 -2.10 10.81
C GLY A 87 -17.73 -0.73 10.36
N GLU A 88 -18.65 0.15 9.96
CA GLU A 88 -18.36 1.44 9.29
C GLU A 88 -19.16 2.59 9.90
N SER A 89 -20.44 2.36 10.21
CA SER A 89 -21.35 3.36 10.74
C SER A 89 -21.27 3.47 12.25
N CYS A 90 -21.20 4.68 12.80
CA CYS A 90 -21.24 4.89 14.25
C CYS A 90 -22.64 5.37 14.66
N THR A 91 -23.28 4.68 15.58
CA THR A 91 -24.58 5.08 16.15
C THR A 91 -24.41 5.51 17.60
N SER A 92 -24.99 6.66 17.96
CA SER A 92 -24.98 7.13 19.35
C SER A 92 -25.78 6.16 20.21
N VAL A 93 -25.23 5.75 21.36
CA VAL A 93 -25.93 4.76 22.21
C VAL A 93 -27.07 5.35 23.01
N GLY A 94 -27.13 6.68 23.19
CA GLY A 94 -28.08 7.33 24.10
C GLY A 94 -27.82 6.91 25.56
N GLU A 95 -27.72 7.77 26.56
CA GLU A 95 -28.34 9.05 26.80
C GLU A 95 -27.26 10.07 27.20
N TYR A 96 -27.09 11.17 26.46
CA TYR A 96 -26.61 12.39 27.11
C TYR A 96 -27.83 13.02 27.76
N LYS A 97 -28.06 12.70 29.04
CA LYS A 97 -28.94 13.50 29.89
C LYS A 97 -28.15 14.77 30.29
N PRO A 98 -28.57 15.97 29.83
CA PRO A 98 -28.03 17.22 30.37
C PRO A 98 -28.35 17.39 31.85
#